data_AF-A0A3R7NUE3-F1
#
_entry.id   AF-A0A3R7NUE3-F1
#
_cell.length_a   1.000
_cell.length_b   1.000
_cell.length_c   1.000
_cell.angle_alpha   90.00
_cell.angle_beta   90.00
_cell.angle_gamma   90.00
#
_symmetry.space_group_name_H-M   'P 1'
#
loop_
_entity.id
_entity.type
_entity.pdbx_description
1 polymer ?
#
loop_
_entity_poly.entity_id
_entity_poly.type
_entity_poly.pdbx_seq_one_letter_code
_entity_poly.pdbx_strand_id
1 'polypeptide(L)'
;MAFNGFADENKSLRTKVLVLERELKRRTDECTKLRGELREFGELKQKNESQRELILALRDQIEFLRTAHASAVETLEKKANEDRDREHRERLQSINARLGIEVCQTNRLPKKFAPEVSASGGLVPTSDGAQVVLKSSDISSLGFAPVQRPVDFLGGRQNPLQQSENAGSGGAEEDEAARLMEMVKDEALLDVQYAEVADQEEKELRERFEALRRR
;
A
#
# COMPACT_ATOMS: atom_id res chain seq x y z
N MET A 1 50.62 16.49 77.25
CA MET A 1 49.60 15.67 76.56
C MET A 1 48.88 16.40 75.42
N ALA A 2 48.71 17.73 75.46
CA ALA A 2 47.99 18.49 74.40
C ALA A 2 48.63 18.44 72.99
N PHE A 3 49.96 18.32 72.89
CA PHE A 3 50.67 18.28 71.61
C PHE A 3 50.30 17.08 70.71
N ASN A 4 49.91 15.94 71.31
CA ASN A 4 49.54 14.75 70.54
C ASN A 4 48.12 14.85 69.94
N GLY A 5 47.19 15.51 70.64
CA GLY A 5 45.83 15.73 70.15
C GLY A 5 45.80 16.60 68.89
N PHE A 6 46.56 17.70 68.89
CA PHE A 6 46.70 18.56 67.70
C PHE A 6 47.32 17.85 66.50
N ALA A 7 48.26 16.92 66.73
CA ALA A 7 48.88 16.15 65.66
C ALA A 7 47.89 15.19 64.99
N ASP A 8 47.03 14.54 65.77
CA ASP A 8 46.04 13.60 65.26
C ASP A 8 44.86 14.32 64.59
N GLU A 9 44.44 15.47 65.11
CA GLU A 9 43.49 16.37 64.46
C GLU A 9 44.01 16.86 63.10
N ASN A 10 45.27 17.28 63.03
CA ASN A 10 45.88 17.74 61.77
C ASN A 10 45.95 16.61 60.73
N LYS A 11 46.28 15.37 61.15
CA LYS A 11 46.21 14.20 60.26
C LYS A 11 44.77 13.95 59.78
N SER A 12 43.79 14.02 60.66
CA SER A 12 42.37 13.85 60.31
C SER A 12 41.88 14.92 59.33
N LEU A 13 42.29 16.17 59.51
CA LEU A 13 41.96 17.25 58.59
C LEU A 13 42.59 17.04 57.22
N ARG A 14 43.87 16.63 57.17
CA ARG A 14 44.56 16.32 55.90
C ARG A 14 43.86 15.18 55.14
N THR A 15 43.45 14.11 55.83
CA THR A 15 42.74 13.01 55.16
C THR A 15 41.37 13.46 54.66
N LYS A 16 40.62 14.25 55.43
CA LYS A 16 39.34 14.82 54.98
C LYS A 16 39.52 15.72 53.76
N VAL A 17 40.51 16.60 53.76
CA VAL A 17 40.81 17.46 52.60
C VAL A 17 41.12 16.62 51.37
N LEU A 18 41.96 15.58 51.49
CA LEU A 18 42.28 14.69 50.38
C LEU A 18 41.05 13.94 49.83
N VAL A 19 40.12 13.53 50.68
CA VAL A 19 38.86 12.90 50.24
C VAL A 19 38.00 13.91 49.49
N LEU A 20 37.82 15.11 50.05
CA LEU A 20 37.04 16.17 49.44
C LEU A 20 37.62 16.62 48.09
N GLU A 21 38.94 16.70 47.96
CA GLU A 21 39.61 17.02 46.68
C GLU A 21 39.33 15.96 45.61
N ARG A 22 39.37 14.67 45.97
CA ARG A 22 39.05 13.58 45.06
C ARG A 22 37.58 13.58 44.65
N GLU A 23 36.68 13.85 45.60
CA GLU A 23 35.26 13.95 45.32
C GLU A 23 34.95 15.15 44.42
N LEU A 24 35.55 16.31 44.69
CA LEU A 24 35.38 17.51 43.88
C LEU A 24 35.89 17.29 42.45
N LYS A 25 37.03 16.60 42.30
CA LYS A 25 37.54 16.21 40.98
C LYS A 25 36.55 15.31 40.25
N ARG A 26 36.07 14.24 40.91
CA ARG A 26 35.10 13.30 40.32
C ARG A 26 33.81 14.02 39.90
N ARG A 27 33.26 14.88 40.76
CA ARG A 27 32.05 15.66 40.45
C ARG A 27 32.27 16.62 39.30
N THR A 28 33.45 17.23 39.22
CA THR A 28 33.80 18.11 38.10
C THR A 28 33.84 17.33 36.79
N ASP A 29 34.44 16.14 36.79
CA ASP A 29 34.49 15.24 35.63
C ASP A 29 33.08 14.75 35.22
N GLU A 30 32.21 14.45 36.19
CA GLU A 30 30.80 14.13 35.93
C GLU A 30 30.07 15.33 35.29
N CYS A 31 30.27 16.55 35.80
CA CYS A 31 29.66 17.75 35.25
C CYS A 31 30.15 18.07 33.83
N THR A 32 31.43 17.85 33.52
CA THR A 32 31.94 18.04 32.15
C THR A 32 31.34 17.02 31.18
N LYS A 33 31.21 15.76 31.61
CA LYS A 33 30.54 14.70 30.84
C LYS A 33 29.08 15.05 30.56
N LEU A 34 28.31 15.42 31.58
CA LEU A 34 26.89 15.79 31.44
C LEU A 34 26.70 17.01 30.52
N ARG A 35 27.61 17.99 30.56
CA ARG A 35 27.59 19.11 29.61
C ARG A 35 27.88 18.66 28.18
N GLY A 36 28.71 17.64 27.98
CA GLY A 36 28.94 17.01 26.68
C GLY A 36 27.66 16.35 26.15
N GLU A 37 27.08 15.47 26.95
CA GLU A 37 25.82 14.75 26.62
C GLU A 37 24.68 15.73 26.32
N LEU A 38 24.57 16.83 27.06
CA LEU A 38 23.55 17.85 26.83
C LEU A 38 23.72 18.59 25.49
N ARG A 39 24.97 18.78 25.02
CA ARG A 39 25.22 19.35 23.69
C ARG A 39 24.84 18.36 22.59
N GLU A 40 25.24 17.11 22.72
CA GLU A 40 24.88 16.04 21.77
C GLU A 40 23.36 15.86 21.68
N PHE A 41 22.67 15.90 22.82
CA PHE A 41 21.21 15.88 22.85
C PHE A 41 20.59 17.10 22.15
N GLY A 42 21.20 18.28 22.30
CA GLY A 42 20.78 19.49 21.58
C GLY A 42 20.86 19.33 20.06
N GLU A 43 21.95 18.76 19.55
CA GLU A 43 22.12 18.49 18.11
C GLU A 43 21.11 17.45 17.60
N LEU A 44 20.88 16.38 18.36
CA LEU A 44 19.88 15.36 18.04
C LEU A 44 18.47 15.94 18.01
N LYS A 45 18.13 16.81 18.97
CA LYS A 45 16.84 17.50 19.01
C LYS A 45 16.65 18.36 17.76
N GLN A 46 17.66 19.14 17.36
CA GLN A 46 17.59 19.96 16.16
C GLN A 46 17.39 19.12 14.89
N LYS A 47 18.12 18.00 14.76
CA LYS A 47 17.92 17.05 13.65
C LYS A 47 16.50 16.49 13.65
N ASN A 48 15.99 16.09 14.81
CA ASN A 48 14.63 15.57 14.92
C ASN A 48 13.58 16.63 14.52
N GLU A 49 13.76 17.88 14.91
CA GLU A 49 12.89 18.99 14.50
C GLU A 49 12.93 19.19 12.98
N SER A 50 14.11 19.24 12.37
CA SER A 50 14.22 19.34 10.90
C SER A 50 13.60 18.16 10.14
N GLN A 51 13.70 16.95 10.68
CA GLN A 51 13.07 15.77 10.10
C GLN A 51 11.54 15.84 10.20
N ARG A 52 10.99 16.34 11.31
CA ARG A 52 9.56 16.57 11.47
C ARG A 52 9.04 17.58 10.44
N GLU A 53 9.75 18.69 10.25
CA GLU A 53 9.40 19.71 9.26
C GLU A 53 9.41 19.13 7.84
N LEU A 54 10.41 18.32 7.50
CA LEU A 54 10.49 17.64 6.21
C LEU A 54 9.32 16.67 6.01
N ILE A 55 8.98 15.87 7.03
CA ILE A 55 7.84 14.94 6.96
C ILE A 55 6.53 15.69 6.72
N LEU A 56 6.33 16.84 7.38
CA LEU A 56 5.14 17.68 7.14
C LEU A 56 5.11 18.19 5.70
N ALA A 57 6.22 18.74 5.20
CA ALA A 57 6.30 19.21 3.81
C ALA A 57 6.03 18.09 2.79
N LEU A 58 6.54 16.88 3.04
CA LEU A 58 6.28 15.72 2.17
C LEU A 58 4.82 15.27 2.21
N ARG A 59 4.18 15.33 3.38
CA ARG A 59 2.74 15.04 3.51
C ARG A 59 1.90 16.05 2.72
N ASP A 60 2.22 17.33 2.82
CA ASP A 60 1.54 18.39 2.06
C ASP A 60 1.71 18.16 0.54
N GLN A 61 2.90 17.73 0.09
CA GLN A 61 3.13 17.38 -1.31
C GLN A 61 2.30 16.17 -1.76
N ILE A 62 2.20 15.12 -0.93
CA ILE A 62 1.37 13.95 -1.24
C ILE A 62 -0.10 14.36 -1.35
N GLU A 63 -0.61 15.20 -0.44
CA GLU A 63 -1.98 15.68 -0.46
C GLU A 63 -2.25 16.55 -1.71
N PHE A 64 -1.33 17.44 -2.05
CA PHE A 64 -1.39 18.20 -3.29
C PHE A 64 -1.43 17.28 -4.53
N LEU A 65 -0.58 16.26 -4.59
CA LEU A 65 -0.57 15.32 -5.71
C LEU A 65 -1.85 14.48 -5.78
N ARG A 66 -2.39 14.05 -4.63
CA ARG A 66 -3.66 13.30 -4.57
C ARG A 66 -4.82 14.14 -5.08
N THR A 67 -4.91 15.40 -4.66
CA THR A 67 -5.97 16.32 -5.12
C THR A 67 -5.83 16.66 -6.60
N ALA A 68 -4.61 16.90 -7.09
CA ALA A 68 -4.34 17.13 -8.51
C ALA A 68 -4.70 15.89 -9.35
N HIS A 69 -4.35 14.69 -8.89
CA HIS A 69 -4.69 13.44 -9.55
C HIS A 69 -6.19 13.20 -9.59
N ALA A 70 -6.90 13.39 -8.46
CA ALA A 70 -8.35 13.26 -8.41
C ALA A 70 -9.03 14.23 -9.40
N SER A 71 -8.60 15.49 -9.43
CA SER A 71 -9.10 16.47 -10.40
C SER A 71 -8.83 16.05 -11.85
N ALA A 72 -7.63 15.56 -12.16
CA ALA A 72 -7.30 15.09 -13.50
C ALA A 72 -8.18 13.90 -13.91
N VAL A 73 -8.40 12.93 -13.01
CA VAL A 73 -9.29 11.79 -13.26
C VAL A 73 -10.72 12.25 -13.53
N GLU A 74 -11.27 13.15 -12.71
CA GLU A 74 -12.61 13.72 -12.93
C GLU A 74 -12.72 14.40 -14.30
N THR A 75 -11.69 15.14 -14.73
CA THR A 75 -11.71 15.78 -16.06
C THR A 75 -11.71 14.76 -17.20
N LEU A 76 -10.98 13.66 -17.06
CA LEU A 76 -10.93 12.58 -18.04
C LEU A 76 -12.26 11.83 -18.11
N GLU A 77 -12.85 11.51 -16.96
CA GLU A 77 -14.17 10.87 -16.90
C GLU A 77 -15.26 11.74 -17.51
N LYS A 78 -15.23 13.04 -17.22
CA LYS A 78 -16.14 14.01 -17.84
C LYS A 78 -15.98 14.03 -19.36
N LYS A 79 -14.75 14.04 -19.87
CA LYS A 79 -14.50 13.98 -21.32
C LYS A 79 -14.98 12.68 -21.93
N ALA A 80 -14.73 11.55 -21.29
CA ALA A 80 -15.19 10.25 -21.75
C ALA A 80 -16.73 10.16 -21.78
N ASN A 81 -17.43 10.77 -20.80
CA ASN A 81 -18.89 10.89 -20.81
C ASN A 81 -19.37 11.78 -21.97
N GLU A 82 -18.76 12.96 -22.15
CA GLU A 82 -19.10 13.89 -23.24
C GLU A 82 -18.93 13.25 -24.62
N ASP A 83 -17.89 12.43 -24.81
CA ASP A 83 -17.62 11.72 -26.05
C ASP A 83 -18.64 10.60 -26.30
N ARG A 84 -18.96 9.80 -25.27
CA ARG A 84 -20.04 8.78 -25.36
C ARG A 84 -21.40 9.41 -25.70
N ASP A 85 -21.73 10.52 -25.07
CA ASP A 85 -22.97 11.24 -25.34
C ASP A 85 -22.98 11.83 -26.76
N ARG A 86 -21.83 12.31 -27.25
CA ARG A 86 -21.68 12.80 -28.63
C ARG A 86 -21.92 11.66 -29.63
N GLU A 87 -21.25 10.52 -29.46
CA GLU A 87 -21.47 9.35 -30.30
C GLU A 87 -22.93 8.89 -30.28
N HIS A 88 -23.55 8.85 -29.10
CA HIS A 88 -24.95 8.47 -28.98
C HIS A 88 -25.88 9.43 -29.73
N ARG A 89 -25.64 10.75 -29.63
CA ARG A 89 -26.37 11.76 -30.40
C ARG A 89 -26.18 11.58 -31.91
N GLU A 90 -24.96 11.33 -32.37
CA GLU A 90 -24.65 11.10 -33.79
C GLU A 90 -25.33 9.84 -34.34
N ARG A 91 -25.36 8.75 -33.55
CA ARG A 91 -26.08 7.51 -33.89
C ARG A 91 -27.58 7.75 -34.02
N LEU A 92 -28.20 8.47 -33.07
CA LEU A 92 -29.62 8.82 -33.13
C LEU A 92 -29.94 9.71 -34.33
N GLN A 93 -29.10 10.71 -34.62
CA GLN A 93 -29.25 11.55 -35.81
C GLN A 93 -29.17 10.74 -37.10
N SER A 94 -28.21 9.80 -37.17
CA SER A 94 -28.05 8.91 -38.33
C SER A 94 -29.25 7.99 -38.54
N ILE A 95 -29.82 7.44 -37.46
CA ILE A 95 -31.03 6.61 -37.50
C ILE A 95 -32.24 7.44 -37.95
N ASN A 96 -32.44 8.62 -37.36
CA ASN A 96 -33.54 9.51 -37.74
C ASN A 96 -33.44 9.94 -39.21
N ALA A 97 -32.23 10.19 -39.73
CA ALA A 97 -32.03 10.49 -41.14
C ALA A 97 -32.43 9.31 -42.04
N ARG A 98 -32.14 8.07 -41.65
CA ARG A 98 -32.55 6.86 -42.40
C ARG A 98 -34.06 6.59 -42.35
N LEU A 99 -34.67 6.71 -41.17
CA LEU A 99 -36.12 6.56 -41.01
C LEU A 99 -36.91 7.66 -41.72
N GLY A 100 -36.38 8.88 -41.78
CA GLY A 100 -36.91 9.96 -42.61
C GLY A 100 -36.89 9.65 -44.12
N ILE A 101 -36.04 8.73 -44.56
CA ILE A 101 -35.95 8.25 -45.94
C ILE A 101 -36.86 7.01 -46.17
N GLU A 102 -37.06 6.16 -45.16
CA GLU A 102 -37.90 4.94 -45.25
C GLU A 102 -39.39 5.22 -45.42
N VAL A 103 -39.91 6.39 -45.03
CA VAL A 103 -41.30 6.78 -45.33
C VAL A 103 -41.58 6.85 -46.85
N CYS A 104 -40.55 6.87 -47.70
CA CYS A 104 -40.71 6.85 -49.16
C CYS A 104 -40.40 5.51 -49.85
N GLN A 105 -39.97 4.45 -49.13
CA GLN A 105 -39.51 3.21 -49.79
C GLN A 105 -40.05 1.92 -49.14
N THR A 106 -41.38 1.79 -49.01
CA THR A 106 -42.01 0.48 -48.77
C THR A 106 -42.83 0.05 -49.96
N ASN A 107 -42.18 -0.52 -50.98
CA ASN A 107 -42.81 -1.34 -52.02
C ASN A 107 -41.75 -2.21 -52.70
N ARG A 108 -41.32 -3.33 -52.10
CA ARG A 108 -40.81 -4.51 -52.82
C ARG A 108 -40.63 -5.72 -51.89
N LEU A 109 -41.47 -6.74 -52.10
CA LEU A 109 -41.33 -8.09 -51.55
C LEU A 109 -40.03 -8.78 -52.02
N PRO A 110 -39.51 -9.79 -51.27
CA PRO A 110 -38.66 -10.82 -51.85
C PRO A 110 -39.33 -12.20 -51.95
N LYS A 111 -39.09 -12.83 -53.10
CA LYS A 111 -39.40 -14.22 -53.46
C LYS A 111 -38.44 -15.20 -52.76
N LYS A 112 -38.99 -16.36 -52.37
CA LYS A 112 -38.31 -17.61 -51.99
C LYS A 112 -37.24 -18.02 -53.02
N PHE A 113 -36.05 -18.39 -52.52
CA PHE A 113 -35.20 -19.43 -53.11
C PHE A 113 -34.52 -20.22 -51.99
N ALA A 114 -34.53 -21.55 -52.11
CA ALA A 114 -33.74 -22.47 -51.31
C ALA A 114 -32.54 -22.96 -52.13
N PRO A 115 -31.43 -23.33 -51.47
CA PRO A 115 -30.64 -24.47 -51.92
C PRO A 115 -30.21 -25.43 -50.79
N GLU A 116 -30.18 -26.72 -51.11
CA GLU A 116 -29.60 -27.82 -50.32
C GLU A 116 -28.07 -27.73 -50.27
N VAL A 117 -27.45 -28.05 -49.12
CA VAL A 117 -26.15 -28.78 -49.05
C VAL A 117 -26.06 -29.57 -47.73
N SER A 118 -25.63 -30.82 -47.88
CA SER A 118 -25.28 -31.85 -46.90
C SER A 118 -24.14 -31.47 -45.94
N ALA A 119 -24.30 -31.71 -44.64
CA ALA A 119 -23.21 -32.09 -43.71
C ALA A 119 -23.75 -32.42 -42.31
N SER A 120 -23.19 -33.47 -41.71
CA SER A 120 -23.41 -33.90 -40.33
C SER A 120 -23.19 -32.75 -39.34
N GLY A 121 -24.27 -32.23 -38.76
CA GLY A 121 -24.26 -31.21 -37.71
C GLY A 121 -25.68 -30.90 -37.27
N GLY A 122 -25.97 -30.98 -35.97
CA GLY A 122 -27.32 -30.76 -35.43
C GLY A 122 -27.82 -29.36 -35.72
N LEU A 123 -28.96 -29.27 -36.40
CA LEU A 123 -29.66 -28.01 -36.71
C LEU A 123 -30.62 -27.67 -35.57
N VAL A 124 -30.53 -26.45 -35.02
CA VAL A 124 -31.55 -25.90 -34.10
C VAL A 124 -32.31 -24.79 -34.85
N PRO A 125 -33.64 -24.91 -35.04
CA PRO A 125 -34.42 -23.88 -35.69
C PRO A 125 -34.66 -22.69 -34.74
N THR A 126 -34.37 -21.47 -35.19
CA THR A 126 -34.79 -20.22 -34.55
C THR A 126 -35.91 -19.60 -35.36
N SER A 127 -36.81 -18.87 -34.69
CA SER A 127 -38.06 -18.34 -35.26
C SER A 127 -37.88 -17.18 -36.25
N ASP A 128 -36.65 -16.72 -36.51
CA ASP A 128 -36.35 -15.67 -37.49
C ASP A 128 -35.02 -15.96 -38.22
N GLY A 129 -35.06 -16.84 -39.22
CA GLY A 129 -34.42 -16.60 -40.52
C GLY A 129 -32.89 -16.70 -40.71
N ALA A 130 -32.05 -17.05 -39.73
CA ALA A 130 -30.63 -17.31 -40.00
C ALA A 130 -30.05 -18.49 -39.19
N GLN A 131 -29.49 -19.48 -39.90
CA GLN A 131 -28.85 -20.67 -39.33
C GLN A 131 -27.42 -20.36 -38.87
N VAL A 132 -27.07 -20.71 -37.63
CA VAL A 132 -25.70 -20.59 -37.09
C VAL A 132 -25.07 -21.98 -36.99
N VAL A 133 -23.94 -22.17 -37.66
CA VAL A 133 -23.15 -23.41 -37.58
C VAL A 133 -22.23 -23.32 -36.36
N LEU A 134 -22.49 -24.15 -35.34
CA LEU A 134 -21.62 -24.28 -34.17
C LEU A 134 -20.49 -25.27 -34.48
N LYS A 135 -19.25 -24.78 -34.49
CA LYS A 135 -18.06 -25.63 -34.49
C LYS A 135 -17.71 -25.93 -33.03
N SER A 136 -17.87 -27.18 -32.60
CA SER A 136 -17.34 -27.65 -31.31
C SER A 136 -15.83 -27.83 -31.43
N SER A 137 -15.04 -27.06 -30.68
CA SER A 137 -13.60 -27.29 -30.51
C SER A 137 -13.31 -27.65 -29.05
N ASP A 138 -12.38 -28.59 -28.89
CA ASP A 138 -11.97 -29.22 -27.64
C ASP A 138 -11.33 -28.22 -26.67
N ILE A 139 -11.92 -28.04 -25.47
CA ILE A 139 -11.24 -27.37 -24.36
C ILE A 139 -10.81 -28.46 -23.37
N SER A 140 -9.51 -28.76 -23.44
CA SER A 140 -8.77 -29.78 -22.71
C SER A 140 -8.90 -29.68 -21.19
N SER A 141 -9.21 -30.82 -20.56
CA SER A 141 -9.19 -31.02 -19.11
C SER A 141 -7.78 -31.37 -18.62
N LEU A 142 -7.23 -30.58 -17.70
CA LEU A 142 -6.09 -30.88 -16.83
C LEU A 142 -6.08 -29.77 -15.76
N GLY A 143 -6.22 -29.95 -14.46
CA GLY A 143 -6.32 -31.11 -13.59
C GLY A 143 -6.18 -30.57 -12.16
N PHE A 144 -7.09 -30.92 -11.26
CA PHE A 144 -6.96 -30.61 -9.83
C PHE A 144 -5.81 -31.45 -9.26
N ALA A 145 -4.66 -30.84 -8.98
CA ALA A 145 -3.56 -31.50 -8.28
C ALA A 145 -3.76 -31.43 -6.74
N PRO A 146 -3.50 -32.51 -5.98
CA PRO A 146 -3.61 -32.51 -4.53
C PRO A 146 -2.48 -31.71 -3.87
N VAL A 147 -2.84 -30.75 -3.03
CA VAL A 147 -1.94 -29.89 -2.25
C VAL A 147 -1.32 -30.68 -1.09
N GLN A 148 0.01 -30.80 -1.05
CA GLN A 148 0.74 -31.12 0.19
C GLN A 148 0.80 -29.85 1.06
N ARG A 149 0.20 -29.88 2.26
CA ARG A 149 0.24 -28.77 3.22
C ARG A 149 1.54 -28.82 4.04
N PRO A 150 2.36 -27.75 4.08
CA PRO A 150 3.44 -27.64 5.05
C PRO A 150 2.91 -27.28 6.45
N VAL A 151 3.67 -27.70 7.45
CA VAL A 151 3.33 -27.89 8.88
C VAL A 151 3.10 -26.57 9.62
N ASP A 152 2.20 -26.64 10.61
CA ASP A 152 1.69 -25.56 11.46
C ASP A 152 2.71 -24.56 12.04
N PHE A 153 2.15 -23.37 12.29
CA PHE A 153 2.69 -22.07 12.69
C PHE A 153 3.40 -21.98 14.06
N LEU A 154 3.90 -23.09 14.63
CA LEU A 154 4.57 -23.08 15.95
C LEU A 154 5.81 -23.99 15.98
N GLY A 155 6.93 -23.46 15.47
CA GLY A 155 8.27 -23.67 16.03
C GLY A 155 8.74 -25.11 16.25
N GLY A 156 9.10 -25.81 15.17
CA GLY A 156 9.88 -27.04 15.23
C GLY A 156 11.36 -26.80 14.92
N ARG A 157 12.17 -26.57 15.95
CA ARG A 157 13.66 -26.52 15.91
C ARG A 157 14.23 -27.74 15.17
N GLN A 158 15.09 -27.53 14.16
CA GLN A 158 16.30 -28.32 13.93
C GLN A 158 17.41 -27.43 13.33
N ASN A 159 18.37 -27.03 14.18
CA ASN A 159 19.68 -26.53 13.77
C ASN A 159 20.55 -27.70 13.31
N PRO A 160 21.34 -27.52 12.24
CA PRO A 160 22.78 -27.73 12.32
C PRO A 160 23.54 -26.52 11.71
N LEU A 161 24.30 -25.76 12.51
CA LEU A 161 25.77 -25.88 12.62
C LEU A 161 26.53 -25.82 11.28
N GLN A 162 27.11 -24.66 10.96
CA GLN A 162 28.55 -24.42 10.65
C GLN A 162 28.72 -23.05 9.95
N GLN A 163 29.31 -22.07 10.63
CA GLN A 163 30.68 -21.56 10.38
C GLN A 163 30.91 -20.94 8.99
N SER A 164 31.14 -19.62 8.94
CA SER A 164 32.47 -19.09 8.63
C SER A 164 32.44 -17.56 8.66
N GLU A 165 33.38 -17.00 9.41
CA GLU A 165 33.77 -15.61 9.34
C GLU A 165 34.44 -15.30 7.99
N ASN A 166 34.36 -14.01 7.65
CA ASN A 166 35.26 -13.23 6.81
C ASN A 166 35.25 -13.33 5.27
N ALA A 167 35.14 -12.11 4.74
CA ALA A 167 35.80 -11.56 3.56
C ALA A 167 35.12 -11.75 2.20
N GLY A 168 34.55 -10.63 1.74
CA GLY A 168 34.44 -10.28 0.32
C GLY A 168 33.12 -10.71 -0.31
N SER A 169 32.18 -9.77 -0.44
CA SER A 169 31.09 -9.95 -1.39
C SER A 169 30.58 -8.61 -1.89
N GLY A 170 31.01 -8.24 -3.08
CA GLY A 170 30.32 -7.27 -3.94
C GLY A 170 29.03 -7.90 -4.46
N GLY A 171 28.03 -8.00 -3.59
CA GLY A 171 26.72 -8.58 -3.87
C GLY A 171 25.63 -8.15 -2.88
N ALA A 172 25.79 -6.98 -2.23
CA ALA A 172 24.90 -6.53 -1.15
C ALA A 172 23.70 -5.68 -1.63
N GLU A 173 23.70 -5.19 -2.89
CA GLU A 173 22.66 -4.28 -3.37
C GLU A 173 21.33 -4.99 -3.72
N GLU A 174 21.39 -6.21 -4.26
CA GLU A 174 20.16 -6.99 -4.58
C GLU A 174 19.41 -7.42 -3.31
N ASP A 175 20.14 -7.74 -2.24
CA ASP A 175 19.59 -8.10 -0.93
C ASP A 175 18.97 -6.89 -0.20
N GLU A 176 19.51 -5.69 -0.42
CA GLU A 176 18.95 -4.45 0.13
C GLU A 176 17.68 -4.03 -0.62
N ALA A 177 17.67 -4.14 -1.95
CA ALA A 177 16.49 -3.89 -2.77
C ALA A 177 15.34 -4.87 -2.45
N ALA A 178 15.64 -6.16 -2.24
CA ALA A 178 14.65 -7.14 -1.83
C ALA A 178 14.01 -6.81 -0.47
N ARG A 179 14.84 -6.39 0.52
CA ARG A 179 14.35 -5.93 1.83
C ARG A 179 13.47 -4.68 1.72
N LEU A 180 13.85 -3.71 0.90
CA LEU A 180 13.05 -2.50 0.68
C LEU A 180 11.71 -2.83 -0.01
N MET A 181 11.71 -3.73 -1.00
CA MET A 181 10.47 -4.19 -1.65
C MET A 181 9.55 -4.94 -0.69
N GLU A 182 10.10 -5.67 0.28
CA GLU A 182 9.31 -6.35 1.32
C GLU A 182 8.63 -5.34 2.25
N MET A 183 9.37 -4.34 2.76
CA MET A 183 8.76 -3.29 3.60
C MET A 183 7.66 -2.51 2.86
N VAL A 184 7.87 -2.20 1.57
CA VAL A 184 6.86 -1.50 0.75
C VAL A 184 5.59 -2.35 0.57
N LYS A 185 5.74 -3.68 0.45
CA LYS A 185 4.59 -4.59 0.39
C LYS A 185 3.83 -4.63 1.72
N ASP A 186 4.54 -4.66 2.84
CA ASP A 186 3.94 -4.64 4.18
C ASP A 186 3.19 -3.32 4.43
N GLU A 187 3.75 -2.19 3.99
CA GLU A 187 3.11 -0.88 4.06
C GLU A 187 1.83 -0.83 3.21
N ALA A 188 1.88 -1.33 1.97
CA ALA A 188 0.70 -1.42 1.11
C ALA A 188 -0.40 -2.32 1.69
N LEU A 189 -0.02 -3.39 2.39
CA LEU A 189 -0.98 -4.28 3.08
C LEU A 189 -1.66 -3.56 4.26
N LEU A 190 -0.89 -2.79 5.03
CA LEU A 190 -1.42 -1.98 6.13
C LEU A 190 -2.40 -0.92 5.62
N ASP A 191 -2.09 -0.25 4.51
CA ASP A 191 -2.98 0.74 3.90
C ASP A 191 -4.34 0.13 3.50
N VAL A 192 -4.35 -1.08 2.95
CA VAL A 192 -5.60 -1.80 2.64
C VAL A 192 -6.39 -2.10 3.91
N GLN A 193 -5.72 -2.56 4.98
CA GLN A 193 -6.39 -2.82 6.27
C GLN A 193 -6.98 -1.54 6.88
N TYR A 194 -6.27 -0.41 6.80
CA TYR A 194 -6.79 0.86 7.30
C TYR A 194 -8.00 1.36 6.49
N ALA A 195 -8.02 1.13 5.16
CA ALA A 195 -9.18 1.44 4.33
C ALA A 195 -10.40 0.57 4.72
N GLU A 196 -10.20 -0.73 4.93
CA GLU A 196 -11.28 -1.63 5.36
C GLU A 196 -11.86 -1.24 6.73
N VAL A 197 -11.01 -0.83 7.68
CA VAL A 197 -11.47 -0.35 9.00
C VAL A 197 -12.28 0.94 8.87
N ALA A 198 -11.83 1.89 8.06
CA ALA A 198 -12.55 3.15 7.83
C ALA A 198 -13.93 2.92 7.21
N ASP A 199 -14.03 2.03 6.21
CA ASP A 199 -15.31 1.67 5.58
C ASP A 199 -16.28 0.99 6.56
N GLN A 200 -15.75 0.13 7.44
CA GLN A 200 -16.53 -0.55 8.46
C GLN A 200 -17.05 0.43 9.53
N GLU A 201 -16.21 1.37 9.99
CA GLU A 201 -16.62 2.43 10.91
C GLU A 201 -17.69 3.35 10.30
N GLU A 202 -17.54 3.72 9.03
CA GLU A 202 -18.54 4.53 8.32
C GLU A 202 -19.89 3.78 8.21
N LYS A 203 -19.83 2.49 7.89
CA LYS A 203 -21.03 1.65 7.81
C LYS A 203 -21.75 1.57 9.15
N GLU A 204 -21.04 1.34 10.25
CA GLU A 204 -21.62 1.35 11.60
C GLU A 204 -22.26 2.69 11.96
N LEU A 205 -21.61 3.80 11.60
CA LEU A 205 -22.15 5.13 11.84
C LEU A 205 -23.44 5.37 11.05
N ARG A 206 -23.50 4.93 9.79
CA ARG A 206 -24.72 5.01 8.96
C ARG A 206 -25.85 4.16 9.54
N GLU A 207 -25.57 2.94 9.98
CA GLU A 207 -26.57 2.07 10.62
C GLU A 207 -27.11 2.68 11.93
N ARG A 208 -26.24 3.25 12.77
CA ARG A 208 -26.64 3.96 13.99
C ARG A 208 -27.49 5.20 13.67
N PHE A 209 -27.12 5.95 12.64
CA PHE A 209 -27.87 7.12 12.19
C PHE A 209 -29.25 6.75 11.66
N GLU A 210 -29.36 5.68 10.88
CA GLU A 210 -30.65 5.15 10.42
C GLU A 210 -31.51 4.65 11.59
N ALA A 211 -30.92 3.96 12.56
CA ALA A 211 -31.62 3.51 13.76
C ALA A 211 -32.18 4.69 14.57
N LEU A 212 -31.44 5.80 14.65
CA LEU A 212 -31.88 7.01 15.33
C LEU A 212 -33.01 7.72 14.59
N ARG A 213 -33.04 7.65 13.26
CA ARG A 213 -34.06 8.24 12.39
C ARG A 213 -35.38 7.47 12.36
N ARG A 214 -35.36 6.17 12.69
CA ARG A 214 -36.54 5.30 12.79
C ARG A 214 -37.27 5.42 14.15
N ARG A 215 -36.80 6.28 15.05
CA ARG A 215 -37.37 6.55 16.37
C ARG A 215 -38.13 7.87 16.36
#